data_AF-A0A0S4IMF0-F1
#
_entry.id   AF-A0A0S4IMF0-F1
#
_cell.length_a   1.000
_cell.length_b   1.000
_cell.length_c   1.000
_cell.angle_alpha   90.00
_cell.angle_beta   90.00
_cell.angle_gamma   90.00
#
_symmetry.space_group_name_H-M   'P 1'
#
loop_
_entity.id
_entity.type
_entity.pdbx_description
1 polymer ?
#
loop_
_entity_poly.entity_id
_entity_poly.type
_entity_poly.pdbx_seq_one_letter_code
_entity_poly.pdbx_strand_id
1 'polypeptide(L)'
;MEQVKATSDILLNGNFNAVEPPMFTYGKCFLVDLAGSERLKRSHSEGIRQTEAIHINKSLAALGNVLHALSEARYQHIPYRDSKLTRILQESLGQGGSSSIVVNISPWVGNAFETRQSLQFGLRAMTIVQ
;
A
#
# COMPACT_ATOMS: atom_id res chain seq x y z
N MET A 1 -1.99 -7.82 14.47
CA MET A 1 -0.75 -7.35 13.82
C MET A 1 -1.12 -6.23 12.85
N GLU A 2 -0.66 -5.01 13.10
CA GLU A 2 -0.96 -3.83 12.27
C GLU A 2 0.30 -3.52 11.43
N GLN A 3 0.17 -3.60 10.10
CA GLN A 3 1.27 -3.68 9.11
C GLN A 3 1.75 -2.31 8.64
N VAL A 4 2.01 -1.38 9.57
CA VAL A 4 2.62 -0.09 9.25
C VAL A 4 3.70 0.17 10.29
N LYS A 5 4.97 0.13 9.85
CA LYS A 5 6.12 0.41 10.69
C LYS A 5 6.77 1.69 10.17
N ALA A 6 6.32 2.81 10.75
CA ALA A 6 6.83 4.18 10.61
C ALA A 6 6.02 5.07 9.64
N THR A 7 5.34 6.03 10.26
CA THR A 7 4.98 7.32 9.68
C THR A 7 5.96 8.33 10.26
N SER A 8 6.68 9.08 9.42
CA SER A 8 7.46 10.24 9.88
C SER A 8 6.87 11.52 9.30
N ASP A 9 6.59 12.48 10.18
CA ASP A 9 6.22 13.84 9.85
C ASP A 9 7.50 14.69 9.90
N ILE A 10 7.85 15.33 8.79
CA ILE A 10 9.06 16.16 8.67
C ILE A 10 8.62 17.58 8.33
N LEU A 11 9.00 18.54 9.18
CA LEU A 11 8.85 19.98 8.93
C LEU A 11 10.22 20.58 8.68
N LEU A 12 10.46 21.08 7.47
CA LEU A 12 11.68 21.80 7.11
C LEU A 12 11.38 23.29 7.04
N ASN A 13 12.20 24.09 7.73
CA ASN A 13 12.17 25.54 7.64
C ASN A 13 13.28 25.99 6.68
N GLY A 14 12.91 26.48 5.50
CA GLY A 14 13.85 27.02 4.52
C GLY A 14 13.83 28.54 4.58
N ASN A 15 14.91 29.16 5.06
CA ASN A 15 15.02 30.62 5.10
C ASN A 15 16.22 31.05 4.25
N PHE A 16 15.98 31.51 3.02
CA PHE A 16 17.06 31.92 2.11
C PHE A 16 17.11 33.42 1.81
N ASN A 17 16.15 34.26 2.23
CA ASN A 17 16.28 35.72 2.25
C ASN A 17 15.20 36.35 3.14
N ALA A 18 15.58 37.35 3.96
CA ALA A 18 14.73 38.01 4.97
C ALA A 18 13.57 38.89 4.41
N VAL A 19 13.22 38.73 3.14
CA VAL A 19 12.24 39.56 2.42
C VAL A 19 10.91 38.83 2.20
N GLU A 20 10.87 37.50 2.29
CA GLU A 20 9.65 36.71 2.15
C GLU A 20 9.24 36.04 3.46
N PRO A 21 7.92 35.83 3.70
CA PRO A 21 7.46 35.07 4.85
C PRO A 21 8.10 33.67 4.87
N PRO A 22 8.41 33.11 6.05
CA PRO A 22 9.06 31.81 6.16
C PRO A 22 8.25 30.74 5.42
N MET A 23 8.88 30.09 4.45
CA MET A 23 8.29 28.99 3.72
C MET A 23 8.53 27.70 4.52
N PHE A 24 7.43 27.10 4.98
CA PHE A 24 7.46 25.80 5.64
C PHE A 24 7.18 24.70 4.62
N THR A 25 8.07 23.72 4.52
CA THR A 25 7.83 22.51 3.75
C THR A 25 7.49 21.38 4.70
N TYR A 26 6.31 20.77 4.52
CA TYR A 26 5.89 19.59 5.26
C TYR A 26 5.96 18.36 4.36
N GLY A 27 6.61 17.30 4.85
CA GLY A 27 6.70 16.02 4.17
C GLY A 27 6.26 14.90 5.08
N LYS A 28 5.54 13.92 4.53
CA LYS A 28 5.13 12.71 5.22
C LYS A 28 5.65 11.49 4.49
N CYS A 29 6.39 10.65 5.20
CA CYS A 29 6.93 9.41 4.63
C CYS A 29 6.30 8.21 5.34
N PHE A 30 5.87 7.25 4.55
CA PHE A 30 5.35 5.97 5.03
C PHE A 30 6.28 4.86 4.57
N LEU A 31 6.84 4.13 5.52
CA LEU A 31 7.54 2.88 5.27
C LEU A 31 6.65 1.74 5.72
N VAL A 32 6.24 0.90 4.78
CA VAL A 32 5.19 -0.09 5.00
C VAL A 32 5.75 -1.47 4.72
N ASP A 33 5.72 -2.33 5.74
CA ASP A 33 6.06 -3.75 5.62
C ASP A 33 4.75 -4.55 5.67
N LEU A 34 4.38 -5.13 4.52
CA LEU A 34 3.14 -5.87 4.34
C LEU A 34 3.35 -7.35 4.66
N ALA A 35 2.35 -7.99 5.25
CA ALA A 35 2.41 -9.44 5.45
C ALA A 35 2.26 -10.20 4.13
N GLY A 36 2.50 -11.51 4.21
CA GLY A 36 2.39 -12.42 3.08
C GLY A 36 1.02 -12.39 2.39
N SER A 37 1.04 -12.43 1.06
CA SER A 37 -0.14 -12.41 0.19
C SER A 37 -0.65 -13.81 -0.15
N GLU A 38 -0.15 -14.85 0.51
CA GLU A 38 -0.49 -16.24 0.21
C GLU A 38 -1.93 -16.60 0.58
N ARG A 39 -2.48 -17.52 -0.21
CA ARG A 39 -3.84 -18.02 0.00
C ARG A 39 -3.92 -18.91 1.22
N LEU A 40 -5.00 -18.73 1.99
CA LEU A 40 -5.37 -19.57 3.14
C LEU A 40 -5.36 -21.07 2.87
N LYS A 41 -5.70 -21.49 1.65
CA LYS A 41 -5.69 -22.91 1.26
C LYS A 41 -4.29 -23.52 1.26
N ARG A 42 -3.22 -22.71 1.21
CA ARG A 42 -1.82 -23.16 1.25
C ARG A 42 -1.19 -23.03 2.63
N SER A 43 -1.72 -22.18 3.50
CA SER A 43 -1.13 -21.90 4.82
C SER A 43 -1.32 -23.04 5.83
N HIS A 44 -2.17 -24.04 5.53
CA HIS A 44 -2.53 -25.14 6.45
C HIS A 44 -2.85 -24.66 7.87
N SER A 45 -3.36 -23.43 7.98
CA SER A 45 -3.58 -22.73 9.23
C SER A 45 -4.98 -23.06 9.74
N GLU A 46 -5.07 -23.55 10.97
CA GLU A 46 -6.34 -23.89 11.62
C GLU A 46 -6.64 -22.96 12.81
N GLY A 47 -7.92 -22.88 13.18
CA GLY A 47 -8.38 -22.12 14.36
C GLY A 47 -7.98 -20.64 14.33
N ILE A 48 -7.34 -20.16 15.39
CA ILE A 48 -6.97 -18.75 15.56
C ILE A 48 -6.05 -18.25 14.42
N ARG A 49 -5.14 -19.11 13.93
CA ARG A 49 -4.23 -18.76 12.82
C ARG A 49 -4.98 -18.58 11.50
N GLN A 50 -6.06 -19.34 11.30
CA GLN A 50 -6.92 -19.17 10.12
C GLN A 50 -7.63 -17.81 10.16
N THR A 51 -8.17 -17.44 11.33
CA THR A 51 -8.83 -16.14 11.55
C THR A 51 -7.87 -14.97 11.35
N GLU A 52 -6.63 -15.08 11.82
CA GLU A 52 -5.59 -14.07 11.59
C GLU A 52 -5.25 -13.94 10.10
N ALA A 53 -5.02 -15.06 9.42
CA ALA A 53 -4.69 -15.05 8.00
C ALA A 53 -5.86 -14.54 7.12
N ILE A 54 -7.12 -14.70 7.56
CA ILE A 54 -8.29 -14.05 6.92
C ILE A 54 -8.19 -12.53 7.05
N HIS A 55 -7.87 -12.01 8.23
CA HIS A 55 -7.75 -10.57 8.45
C HIS A 55 -6.59 -9.96 7.66
N ILE A 56 -5.44 -10.63 7.60
CA ILE A 56 -4.29 -10.21 6.79
C ILE A 56 -4.69 -10.10 5.31
N ASN A 57 -5.31 -11.15 4.78
CA ASN A 57 -5.74 -11.17 3.38
C ASN A 57 -6.83 -10.13 3.09
N LYS A 58 -7.68 -9.80 4.07
CA LYS A 58 -8.68 -8.73 3.92
C LYS A 58 -8.03 -7.36 3.65
N SER A 59 -6.99 -6.99 4.41
CA SER A 59 -6.29 -5.71 4.18
C SER A 59 -5.56 -5.67 2.84
N LEU A 60 -4.93 -6.78 2.43
CA LEU A 60 -4.24 -6.87 1.15
C LEU A 60 -5.20 -6.84 -0.04
N ALA A 61 -6.36 -7.50 0.09
CA ALA A 61 -7.42 -7.45 -0.92
C ALA A 61 -7.99 -6.03 -1.06
N ALA A 62 -8.26 -5.34 0.05
CA ALA A 62 -8.71 -3.96 0.04
C ALA A 62 -7.69 -3.03 -0.65
N LEU A 63 -6.39 -3.22 -0.38
CA LEU A 63 -5.32 -2.49 -1.07
C LEU A 63 -5.35 -2.78 -2.58
N GLY A 64 -5.47 -4.04 -2.99
CA GLY A 64 -5.61 -4.42 -4.40
C GLY A 64 -6.80 -3.74 -5.10
N ASN A 65 -7.94 -3.64 -4.42
CA ASN A 65 -9.13 -2.94 -4.94
C ASN A 65 -8.91 -1.44 -5.11
N VAL A 66 -8.23 -0.79 -4.15
CA VAL A 66 -7.86 0.63 -4.24
C VAL A 66 -6.95 0.88 -5.44
N LEU A 67 -5.88 0.09 -5.60
CA LEU A 67 -4.96 0.25 -6.73
C LEU A 67 -5.66 0.00 -8.07
N HIS A 68 -6.56 -0.98 -8.13
CA HIS A 68 -7.35 -1.24 -9.32
C HIS A 68 -8.26 -0.06 -9.67
N ALA A 69 -8.98 0.48 -8.68
CA ALA A 69 -9.85 1.63 -8.89
C ALA A 69 -9.08 2.88 -9.36
N LEU A 70 -7.87 3.09 -8.81
CA LEU A 70 -6.97 4.16 -9.23
C LEU A 70 -6.40 3.95 -10.65
N SER A 71 -6.07 2.70 -11.02
CA SER A 71 -5.51 2.39 -12.34
C SER A 71 -6.47 2.61 -13.50
N GLU A 72 -7.78 2.45 -13.28
CA GLU A 72 -8.75 2.55 -14.36
C GLU A 72 -9.23 3.98 -14.62
N ALA A 73 -8.91 4.95 -13.75
CA ALA A 73 -9.33 6.37 -13.80
C ALA A 73 -10.84 6.61 -14.05
N ARG A 74 -11.67 5.57 -13.95
CA ARG A 74 -13.11 5.56 -14.26
C ARG A 74 -13.98 5.55 -13.01
N TYR A 75 -13.42 5.21 -11.86
CA TYR A 75 -14.16 5.10 -10.62
C TYR A 75 -14.35 6.48 -9.98
N GLN A 76 -15.61 6.89 -9.81
CA GLN A 76 -15.95 8.10 -9.06
C GLN A 76 -15.61 7.99 -7.56
N HIS A 77 -15.55 6.77 -7.02
CA HIS A 77 -15.27 6.51 -5.61
C HIS A 77 -14.18 5.44 -5.47
N ILE A 78 -13.12 5.78 -4.75
CA ILE A 78 -12.03 4.86 -4.41
C ILE A 78 -12.28 4.28 -3.01
N PRO A 79 -12.30 2.95 -2.81
CA PRO A 79 -12.74 2.31 -1.57
C PRO A 79 -11.65 2.31 -0.47
N TYR A 80 -11.04 3.45 -0.17
CA TYR A 80 -10.01 3.56 0.88
C TYR A 80 -10.51 3.12 2.26
N ARG A 81 -11.83 3.18 2.50
CA ARG A 81 -12.45 2.89 3.81
C ARG A 81 -12.58 1.41 4.14
N ASP A 82 -12.35 0.51 3.19
CA ASP A 82 -12.56 -0.93 3.35
C ASP A 82 -11.54 -1.59 4.31
N SER A 83 -10.40 -0.93 4.55
CA SER A 83 -9.43 -1.36 5.55
C SER A 83 -8.74 -0.19 6.24
N LYS A 84 -8.22 -0.40 7.46
CA LYS A 84 -7.38 0.61 8.14
C LYS A 84 -6.12 0.95 7.34
N LEU A 85 -5.50 -0.06 6.72
CA LEU A 85 -4.30 0.10 5.90
C LEU A 85 -4.54 1.10 4.76
N THR A 86 -5.60 0.88 3.98
CA THR A 86 -5.93 1.75 2.84
C THR A 86 -6.34 3.17 3.26
N ARG A 87 -6.88 3.36 4.48
CA ARG A 87 -7.14 4.69 5.04
C ARG A 87 -5.86 5.44 5.40
N ILE A 88 -4.87 4.73 5.94
CA ILE A 88 -3.57 5.33 6.29
C ILE A 88 -2.82 5.72 5.00
N LEU A 89 -2.83 4.85 3.99
CA LEU A 89 -2.12 5.06 2.72
C LEU A 89 -2.85 5.96 1.73
N GLN A 90 -4.05 6.43 2.07
CA GLN A 90 -4.89 7.24 1.20
C GLN A 90 -4.20 8.54 0.75
N GLU A 91 -3.31 9.11 1.56
CA GLU A 91 -2.55 10.33 1.21
C GLU A 91 -1.42 10.02 0.21
N SER A 92 -0.83 8.83 0.28
CA SER A 92 0.27 8.42 -0.62
C SER A 92 -0.24 7.85 -1.94
N LEU A 93 -1.42 7.24 -1.94
CA LEU A 93 -2.04 6.61 -3.10
C LEU A 93 -3.08 7.58 -3.71
N GLY A 94 -2.74 8.22 -4.83
CA GLY A 94 -3.71 8.96 -5.67
C GLY A 94 -4.12 10.37 -5.20
N GLN A 95 -3.53 10.93 -4.13
CA GLN A 95 -3.79 12.31 -3.66
C GLN A 95 -2.53 13.18 -3.64
N GLY A 96 -1.74 13.15 -4.73
CA GLY A 96 -0.56 14.01 -4.88
C GLY A 96 0.70 13.58 -4.11
N GLY A 97 0.64 12.50 -3.32
CA GLY A 97 1.82 11.84 -2.77
C GLY A 97 2.52 10.95 -3.81
N SER A 98 3.84 10.80 -3.73
CA SER A 98 4.58 9.81 -4.53
C SER A 98 4.61 8.47 -3.82
N SER A 99 4.43 7.38 -4.57
CA SER A 99 4.44 6.01 -4.02
C SER A 99 5.37 5.11 -4.83
N SER A 100 6.15 4.29 -4.13
CA SER A 100 6.95 3.21 -4.71
C SER A 100 6.57 1.90 -4.06
N ILE A 101 6.37 0.85 -4.86
CA ILE A 101 5.98 -0.47 -4.36
C ILE A 101 7.06 -1.48 -4.75
N VAL A 102 7.56 -2.20 -3.76
CA VAL A 102 8.46 -3.34 -3.98
C VAL A 102 7.62 -4.62 -3.91
N VAL A 103 7.69 -5.43 -4.97
CA VAL A 103 6.96 -6.71 -5.04
C VAL A 103 7.96 -7.85 -4.88
N ASN A 104 7.90 -8.53 -3.74
CA ASN A 104 8.73 -9.70 -3.48
C ASN A 104 8.06 -10.96 -4.05
N ILE A 105 8.80 -11.72 -4.87
CA ILE A 105 8.33 -12.94 -5.51
C ILE A 105 9.30 -14.09 -5.27
N SER A 106 8.80 -15.32 -5.39
CA SER A 106 9.61 -16.53 -5.26
C SER A 106 9.97 -17.08 -6.65
N PRO A 107 11.24 -17.43 -6.93
CA PRO A 107 11.63 -18.02 -8.21
C PRO A 107 11.23 -19.50 -8.34
N TRP A 108 10.70 -20.12 -7.28
CA TRP A 108 10.36 -21.54 -7.28
C TRP A 108 9.11 -21.83 -8.13
N VAL A 109 9.18 -22.87 -8.97
CA VAL A 109 8.10 -23.25 -9.90
C VAL A 109 6.78 -23.56 -9.18
N GLY A 110 6.83 -24.13 -7.97
CA GLY A 110 5.63 -24.40 -7.16
C GLY A 110 4.92 -23.12 -6.68
N ASN A 111 5.57 -21.96 -6.79
CA ASN A 111 5.01 -20.65 -6.49
C ASN A 111 4.68 -19.84 -7.75
N ALA A 112 4.72 -20.42 -8.96
CA ALA A 112 4.45 -19.70 -10.20
C ALA A 112 3.07 -19.01 -10.21
N PHE A 113 2.06 -19.66 -9.63
CA PHE A 113 0.73 -19.08 -9.51
C PHE A 113 0.72 -17.80 -8.66
N GLU A 114 1.27 -17.85 -7.44
CA GLU A 114 1.31 -16.69 -6.53
C GLU A 114 2.21 -15.58 -7.11
N THR A 115 3.34 -15.96 -7.71
CA THR A 115 4.25 -15.03 -8.41
C THR A 115 3.52 -14.26 -9.50
N ARG A 116 2.70 -14.93 -10.31
CA ARG A 116 1.87 -14.26 -11.32
C ARG A 116 0.88 -13.27 -10.69
N GLN A 117 0.24 -13.64 -9.57
CA GLN A 117 -0.69 -12.75 -8.87
C GLN A 117 0.03 -11.49 -8.34
N SER A 118 1.21 -11.66 -7.73
CA SER A 118 2.02 -10.54 -7.24
C SER A 118 2.50 -9.63 -8.37
N LEU A 119 2.92 -10.19 -9.51
CA LEU A 119 3.29 -9.41 -10.70
C LEU A 119 2.12 -8.62 -11.27
N GLN A 120 0.92 -9.22 -11.35
CA GLN A 120 -0.28 -8.51 -11.79
C GLN A 120 -0.67 -7.37 -10.83
N PHE A 121 -0.45 -7.56 -9.53
CA PHE A 121 -0.61 -6.49 -8.54
C PHE A 121 0.36 -5.33 -8.81
N GLY A 122 1.66 -5.64 -9.00
CA GLY A 122 2.67 -4.64 -9.33
C GLY A 122 2.36 -3.89 -10.63
N LEU A 123 1.92 -4.59 -11.67
CA LEU A 123 1.54 -3.96 -12.94
C LEU A 123 0.41 -2.94 -12.78
N ARG A 124 -0.64 -3.28 -12.01
CA ARG A 124 -1.73 -2.33 -11.71
C ARG A 124 -1.24 -1.12 -10.92
N ALA A 125 -0.33 -1.32 -9.98
CA ALA A 125 0.24 -0.23 -9.22
C ALA A 125 1.00 0.78 -10.10
N MET A 126 1.73 0.30 -11.11
CA MET A 126 2.47 1.17 -12.04
C MET A 126 1.56 2.05 -12.91
N THR A 127 0.32 1.61 -13.15
CA THR A 127 -0.64 2.34 -13.98
C THR A 127 -1.44 3.41 -13.24
N ILE A 128 -1.17 3.61 -11.95
CA ILE A 128 -1.81 4.65 -11.16
C ILE A 128 -1.32 6.01 -11.64
N VAL A 129 -2.22 6.80 -12.19
CA VAL A 129 -1.96 8.19 -12.53
C VAL A 129 -2.04 9.00 -11.23
N GLN A 130 -0.93 9.65 -10.87
CA GLN A 130 -0.84 10.54 -9.70
C GLN A 130 -1.10 11.98 -10.11
#